data_AF-A0A3B9FJJ9-F1
#
_entry.id   AF-A0A3B9FJJ9-F1
#
_cell.length_a   1.000
_cell.length_b   1.000
_cell.length_c   1.000
_cell.angle_alpha   90.00
_cell.angle_beta   90.00
_cell.angle_gamma   90.00
#
_symmetry.space_group_name_H-M   'P 1'
#
loop_
_entity.id
_entity.type
_entity.pdbx_description
1 polymer ?
#
loop_
_entity_poly.entity_id
_entity_poly.type
_entity_poly.pdbx_seq_one_letter_code
_entity_poly.pdbx_strand_id
1 'polypeptide(L)'
;MKTLIASSLVLLSAVTLVAQDGKPTVIRVTDGPILGRPATDSMTVWVRTQRQGKVNVFYGRNARNLDQSASFLTRGAEHDYTGTLTIKGLQPDTRYHYRIEDHQLGGSFRTMPSPDDFRNP
;
A
#
# COMPACT_ATOMS: atom_id res chain seq x y z
N MET A 1 -15.75 -42.14 51.87
CA MET A 1 -16.30 -41.32 50.75
C MET A 1 -15.53 -39.99 50.79
N LYS A 2 -14.41 -39.83 50.05
CA LYS A 2 -14.30 -39.18 48.72
C LYS A 2 -15.19 -37.93 48.65
N THR A 3 -14.66 -36.72 48.61
CA THR A 3 -14.14 -36.10 47.38
C THR A 3 -13.02 -35.07 47.62
N LEU A 4 -11.96 -35.17 46.81
CA LEU A 4 -10.93 -34.14 46.61
C LEU A 4 -11.40 -33.22 45.49
N ILE A 5 -11.45 -31.90 45.72
CA ILE A 5 -11.71 -30.90 44.68
C ILE A 5 -10.35 -30.46 44.13
N ALA A 6 -10.03 -30.90 42.91
CA ALA A 6 -8.88 -30.42 42.17
C ALA A 6 -9.26 -29.13 41.44
N SER A 7 -8.71 -27.99 41.87
CA SER A 7 -8.85 -26.71 41.18
C SER A 7 -7.95 -26.70 39.93
N SER A 8 -8.55 -26.87 38.76
CA SER A 8 -7.85 -26.73 37.48
C SER A 8 -7.54 -25.26 37.19
N LEU A 9 -6.25 -24.92 37.17
CA LEU A 9 -5.74 -23.63 36.73
C LEU A 9 -5.82 -23.56 35.19
N VAL A 10 -6.79 -22.82 34.66
CA VAL A 10 -6.91 -22.56 33.22
C VAL A 10 -5.90 -21.48 32.84
N LEU A 11 -4.78 -21.87 32.24
CA LEU A 11 -3.84 -20.94 31.61
C LEU A 11 -4.46 -20.42 30.30
N LEU A 12 -4.96 -19.18 30.32
CA LEU A 12 -5.27 -18.43 29.10
C LEU A 12 -3.94 -18.08 28.40
N SER A 13 -3.57 -18.83 27.37
CA SER A 13 -2.50 -18.42 26.46
C SER A 13 -3.01 -17.26 25.59
N ALA A 14 -2.57 -16.05 25.91
CA ALA A 14 -2.73 -14.90 25.02
C ALA A 14 -1.94 -15.18 23.73
N VAL A 15 -2.63 -15.51 22.64
CA VAL A 15 -2.03 -15.61 21.31
C VAL A 15 -1.66 -14.19 20.89
N THR A 16 -0.40 -13.80 21.12
CA THR A 16 0.16 -12.61 20.50
C THR A 16 0.22 -12.84 19.00
N LEU A 17 -0.67 -12.18 18.26
CA LEU A 17 -0.60 -12.11 16.81
C LEU A 17 0.65 -11.30 16.44
N VAL A 18 1.78 -11.98 16.28
CA VAL A 18 2.98 -11.36 15.74
C VAL A 18 2.66 -10.98 14.31
N ALA A 19 2.60 -9.69 14.01
CA ALA A 19 2.61 -9.22 12.63
C ALA A 19 3.94 -9.68 12.03
N GLN A 20 3.91 -10.75 11.24
CA GLN A 20 5.08 -11.16 10.48
C GLN A 20 5.35 -10.10 9.43
N ASP A 21 6.49 -9.42 9.53
CA ASP A 21 7.01 -8.64 8.43
C ASP A 21 7.10 -9.56 7.20
N GLY A 22 6.56 -9.10 6.07
CA GLY A 22 6.68 -9.82 4.81
C GLY A 22 8.15 -10.00 4.44
N LYS A 23 8.44 -11.00 3.59
CA LYS A 23 9.82 -11.21 3.10
C LYS A 23 10.35 -9.88 2.53
N PRO A 24 11.56 -9.44 2.90
CA PRO A 24 12.14 -8.22 2.37
C PRO A 24 12.17 -8.27 0.84
N THR A 25 11.76 -7.18 0.19
CA THR A 25 11.91 -7.02 -1.24
C THR A 25 13.38 -6.83 -1.62
N VAL A 26 13.74 -7.27 -2.83
CA VAL A 26 15.09 -7.09 -3.40
C VAL A 26 15.46 -5.60 -3.53
N ILE A 27 14.45 -4.74 -3.74
CA ILE A 27 14.55 -3.29 -3.84
C ILE A 27 13.82 -2.66 -2.65
N ARG A 28 14.51 -1.79 -1.93
CA ARG A 28 14.02 -1.10 -0.73
C ARG A 28 13.78 0.36 -1.07
N VAL A 29 12.57 0.84 -0.82
CA VAL A 29 12.26 2.26 -0.88
C VAL A 29 12.93 2.94 0.30
N THR A 30 13.71 3.99 0.03
CA THR A 30 14.37 4.80 1.07
C THR A 30 13.57 6.05 1.39
N ASP A 31 12.88 6.61 0.39
CA ASP A 31 12.12 7.86 0.53
C ASP A 31 10.81 7.79 -0.25
N GLY A 32 9.80 8.45 0.30
CA GLY A 32 8.41 8.33 -0.14
C GLY A 32 7.72 7.10 0.46
N PRO A 33 6.64 6.61 -0.17
CA PRO A 33 6.01 7.12 -1.38
C PRO A 33 5.38 8.50 -1.20
N ILE A 34 5.60 9.39 -2.18
CA ILE A 34 4.93 10.70 -2.26
C ILE A 34 3.87 10.64 -3.36
N LEU A 35 2.65 11.02 -3.02
CA LEU A 35 1.54 11.11 -3.96
C LEU A 35 1.48 12.49 -4.60
N GLY A 36 1.13 12.55 -5.88
CA GLY A 36 1.01 13.82 -6.60
C GLY A 36 0.26 13.71 -7.91
N ARG A 37 0.05 14.85 -8.55
CA ARG A 37 -0.71 14.98 -9.81
C ARG A 37 -2.05 14.24 -9.77
N PRO A 38 -2.90 14.48 -8.74
CA PRO A 38 -4.24 13.90 -8.74
C PRO A 38 -4.97 14.35 -10.00
N ALA A 39 -5.61 13.41 -10.69
CA ALA A 39 -6.53 13.68 -11.77
C ALA A 39 -7.87 12.99 -11.49
N THR A 40 -8.83 13.22 -12.37
CA THR A 40 -10.13 12.54 -12.34
C THR A 40 -9.97 11.02 -12.47
N ASP A 41 -8.98 10.55 -13.22
CA ASP A 41 -8.78 9.14 -13.55
C ASP A 41 -7.39 8.59 -13.21
N SER A 42 -6.57 9.37 -12.50
CA SER A 42 -5.18 8.98 -12.23
C SER A 42 -4.59 9.58 -10.96
N MET A 43 -3.51 8.94 -10.51
CA MET A 43 -2.67 9.37 -9.40
C MET A 43 -1.22 9.00 -9.69
N THR A 44 -0.29 9.91 -9.38
CA THR A 44 1.15 9.65 -9.51
C THR A 44 1.76 9.29 -8.17
N VAL A 45 2.56 8.23 -8.15
CA VAL A 45 3.40 7.79 -7.04
C VAL A 45 4.85 8.09 -7.39
N TRP A 46 5.56 8.76 -6.49
CA TRP A 46 7.00 8.97 -6.57
C TRP A 46 7.71 8.23 -5.42
N VAL A 47 8.88 7.65 -5.70
CA VAL A 47 9.75 7.02 -4.69
C VAL A 47 11.23 7.25 -5.03
N ARG A 48 12.08 7.07 -4.02
CA ARG A 48 13.52 6.80 -4.17
C ARG A 48 13.87 5.41 -3.62
N THR A 49 14.78 4.70 -4.28
CA THR A 49 15.26 3.39 -3.83
C THR A 49 16.75 3.40 -3.52
N GLN A 50 17.23 2.40 -2.77
CA GLN A 50 18.65 2.29 -2.38
C GLN A 50 19.60 2.01 -3.57
N ARG A 51 19.05 1.52 -4.68
CA ARG A 51 19.72 1.29 -5.96
C ARG A 51 18.65 1.19 -7.05
N GLN A 52 19.06 1.23 -8.31
CA GLN A 52 18.15 1.04 -9.43
C GLN A 52 17.42 -0.31 -9.32
N GLY A 53 16.10 -0.30 -9.52
CA GLY A 53 15.34 -1.54 -9.61
C GLY A 53 13.85 -1.35 -9.72
N LYS A 54 13.16 -2.49 -9.82
CA LYS A 54 11.71 -2.55 -10.02
C LYS A 54 10.99 -2.34 -8.69
N VAL A 55 9.98 -1.48 -8.70
CA VAL A 55 9.07 -1.25 -7.57
C VAL A 55 7.67 -1.67 -8.02
N ASN A 56 7.02 -2.51 -7.21
CA ASN A 56 5.65 -2.95 -7.41
C ASN A 56 4.72 -2.22 -6.42
N VAL A 57 3.61 -1.69 -6.94
CA VAL A 57 2.56 -1.01 -6.17
C VAL A 57 1.28 -1.81 -6.33
N PHE A 58 0.76 -2.33 -5.22
CA PHE A 58 -0.58 -2.91 -5.16
C PHE A 58 -1.57 -1.82 -4.80
N TYR A 59 -2.74 -1.82 -5.42
CA TYR A 59 -3.79 -0.86 -5.15
C TYR A 59 -5.18 -1.46 -5.36
N GLY A 60 -6.21 -0.81 -4.82
CA GLY A 60 -7.58 -1.27 -4.93
C GLY A 60 -8.54 -0.41 -4.11
N ARG A 61 -9.84 -0.62 -4.29
CA ARG A 61 -10.87 0.13 -3.55
C ARG A 61 -11.14 -0.45 -2.15
N ASN A 62 -10.73 -1.68 -1.91
CA ASN A 62 -10.85 -2.34 -0.61
C ASN A 62 -9.48 -2.39 0.09
N ALA A 63 -9.35 -1.74 1.24
CA ALA A 63 -8.10 -1.73 2.02
C ALA A 63 -7.62 -3.14 2.43
N ARG A 64 -8.53 -4.11 2.56
CA ARG A 64 -8.22 -5.50 2.93
C ARG A 64 -7.93 -6.39 1.73
N ASN A 65 -8.20 -5.91 0.51
CA ASN A 65 -7.98 -6.65 -0.72
C ASN A 65 -7.55 -5.69 -1.85
N LEU A 66 -6.24 -5.53 -2.02
CA LEU A 66 -5.65 -4.76 -3.11
C LEU A 66 -5.57 -5.67 -4.34
N ASP A 67 -6.58 -5.59 -5.19
CA ASP A 67 -6.83 -6.49 -6.31
C ASP A 67 -6.12 -6.09 -7.61
N GLN A 68 -5.45 -4.95 -7.63
CA GLN A 68 -4.73 -4.42 -8.78
C GLN A 68 -3.26 -4.18 -8.45
N SER A 69 -2.42 -4.19 -9.49
CA SER A 69 -1.00 -3.89 -9.36
C SER A 69 -0.47 -3.11 -10.56
N ALA A 70 0.57 -2.34 -10.31
CA ALA A 70 1.33 -1.63 -11.32
C ALA A 70 2.80 -1.59 -10.89
N SER A 71 3.70 -1.41 -11.84
CA SER A 71 5.13 -1.41 -11.55
C SER A 71 5.89 -0.46 -12.45
N PHE A 72 7.06 -0.04 -11.97
CA PHE A 72 7.99 0.82 -12.70
C PHE A 72 9.42 0.50 -12.29
N LEU A 73 10.38 0.91 -13.13
CA LEU A 73 11.80 0.85 -12.81
C LEU A 73 12.22 2.23 -12.29
N THR A 74 12.94 2.27 -11.16
CA THR A 74 13.65 3.49 -10.79
C THR A 74 14.78 3.77 -11.79
N ARG A 75 15.24 5.01 -11.84
CA ARG A 75 16.36 5.42 -12.69
C ARG A 75 17.70 5.06 -12.04
N GLY A 76 18.81 5.30 -12.74
CA GLY A 76 20.15 5.02 -12.21
C GLY A 76 20.64 6.10 -11.24
N ALA A 77 21.92 6.01 -10.89
CA ALA A 77 22.59 6.92 -9.96
C ALA A 77 22.55 8.37 -10.45
N GLU A 78 22.61 8.56 -11.77
CA GLU A 78 22.55 9.85 -12.45
C GLU A 78 21.22 10.59 -12.28
N HIS A 79 20.21 9.91 -11.75
CA HIS A 79 18.89 10.45 -11.40
C HIS A 79 18.50 10.16 -9.94
N ASP A 80 19.49 9.95 -9.07
CA ASP A 80 19.33 9.69 -7.64
C ASP A 80 18.40 8.49 -7.33
N TYR A 81 18.41 7.46 -8.19
CA TYR A 81 17.58 6.25 -8.04
C TYR A 81 16.09 6.53 -7.81
N THR A 82 15.60 7.65 -8.33
CA THR A 82 14.20 8.04 -8.23
C THR A 82 13.36 7.35 -9.31
N GLY A 83 12.07 7.21 -9.06
CA GLY A 83 11.14 6.77 -10.09
C GLY A 83 9.74 7.28 -9.85
N THR A 84 8.92 7.22 -10.89
CA THR A 84 7.56 7.76 -10.88
C THR A 84 6.64 6.84 -11.66
N LEU A 85 5.48 6.56 -11.07
CA LEU A 85 4.42 5.74 -11.67
C LEU A 85 3.12 6.53 -11.67
N THR A 86 2.53 6.75 -12.84
CA THR A 86 1.16 7.26 -12.95
C THR A 86 0.22 6.07 -13.13
N ILE A 87 -0.61 5.81 -12.11
CA ILE A 87 -1.69 4.84 -12.17
C ILE A 87 -2.86 5.52 -12.88
N LYS A 88 -3.35 4.94 -13.99
CA LYS A 88 -4.40 5.49 -14.85
C LYS A 88 -5.65 4.61 -14.84
N GLY A 89 -6.75 5.08 -15.41
CA GLY A 89 -8.00 4.33 -15.53
C GLY A 89 -8.73 4.15 -14.21
N LEU A 90 -8.46 5.04 -13.25
CA LEU A 90 -9.13 5.07 -11.96
C LEU A 90 -10.52 5.70 -12.11
N GLN A 91 -11.44 5.31 -11.24
CA GLN A 91 -12.77 5.93 -11.22
C GLN A 91 -12.68 7.35 -10.63
N PRO A 92 -13.46 8.32 -11.16
CA PRO A 92 -13.62 9.65 -10.56
C PRO A 92 -14.10 9.58 -9.11
N ASP A 93 -13.76 10.59 -8.32
CA ASP A 93 -14.20 10.78 -6.93
C ASP A 93 -14.12 9.52 -6.04
N THR A 94 -13.12 8.66 -6.30
CA THR A 94 -13.06 7.32 -5.71
C THR A 94 -11.84 7.18 -4.82
N ARG A 95 -12.06 6.65 -3.62
CA ARG A 95 -10.96 6.31 -2.72
C ARG A 95 -10.30 5.01 -3.15
N TYR A 96 -8.98 5.06 -3.30
CA TYR A 96 -8.13 3.91 -3.52
C TYR A 96 -7.15 3.78 -2.34
N HIS A 97 -6.89 2.54 -1.96
CA HIS A 97 -5.82 2.16 -1.05
C HIS A 97 -4.65 1.65 -1.87
N TYR A 98 -3.44 1.85 -1.38
CA TYR A 98 -2.23 1.35 -2.03
C TYR A 98 -1.21 0.86 -1.01
N ARG A 99 -0.31 -0.01 -1.48
CA ARG A 99 0.82 -0.52 -0.70
C ARG A 99 1.97 -0.89 -1.64
N ILE A 100 3.18 -0.53 -1.26
CA ILE A 100 4.41 -1.01 -1.90
C ILE A 100 4.64 -2.47 -1.50
N GLU A 101 5.20 -3.27 -2.40
CA GLU A 101 5.46 -4.70 -2.15
C GLU A 101 6.34 -5.00 -0.93
N ASP A 102 7.14 -4.04 -0.46
CA ASP A 102 7.89 -4.18 0.81
C ASP A 102 7.00 -4.32 2.05
N HIS A 103 5.68 -4.15 1.89
CA HIS A 103 4.63 -4.28 2.87
C HIS A 103 4.69 -3.29 4.04
N GLN A 104 5.69 -2.40 4.08
CA GLN A 104 5.86 -1.41 5.13
C GLN A 104 5.29 -0.05 4.74
N LEU A 105 5.23 0.24 3.43
CA LEU A 105 4.80 1.54 2.93
C LEU A 105 3.44 1.44 2.24
N GLY A 106 2.46 2.23 2.69
CA GLY A 106 1.13 2.26 2.11
C GLY A 106 0.28 3.42 2.60
N GLY A 107 -0.92 3.53 2.05
CA GLY A 107 -1.83 4.61 2.37
C GLY A 107 -3.10 4.57 1.54
N SER A 108 -3.76 5.73 1.41
CA SER A 108 -4.90 5.89 0.52
C SER A 108 -4.89 7.26 -0.14
N PHE A 109 -5.58 7.37 -1.26
CA PHE A 109 -5.83 8.63 -1.95
C PHE A 109 -7.25 8.64 -2.52
N ARG A 110 -7.72 9.81 -2.92
CA ARG A 110 -8.99 9.98 -3.63
C ARG A 110 -8.69 10.67 -4.95
N THR A 111 -9.21 10.13 -6.05
CA THR A 111 -9.18 10.79 -7.36
C THR A 111 -10.04 12.05 -7.34
N MET A 112 -9.78 12.97 -8.27
CA MET A 112 -10.64 14.15 -8.42
C MET A 112 -12.02 13.73 -8.94
N PRO A 113 -13.07 14.51 -8.64
CA PRO A 113 -14.38 14.23 -9.22
C PRO A 113 -14.41 14.55 -10.73
N SER A 114 -15.47 14.10 -11.42
CA SER A 114 -15.65 14.38 -12.84
C SER A 114 -16.12 15.82 -13.03
N PRO A 115 -15.53 16.62 -13.94
CA PRO A 115 -16.05 17.95 -14.25
C PRO A 115 -17.49 17.93 -14.76
N ASP A 116 -17.91 16.83 -15.39
CA ASP A 116 -19.26 16.67 -15.95
C ASP A 116 -20.34 16.63 -14.86
N ASP A 117 -20.00 16.16 -13.65
CA ASP A 117 -20.91 16.10 -12.50
C ASP A 117 -21.30 17.49 -11.97
N PHE A 118 -20.57 18.54 -12.39
CA PHE A 118 -20.78 19.93 -11.95
C PHE A 118 -21.17 20.87 -13.09
N ARG A 119 -21.47 20.35 -14.29
CA ARG A 119 -21.99 21.18 -15.38
C ARG A 119 -23.43 21.58 -15.07
N ASN A 120 -23.72 22.88 -15.20
CA ASN A 120 -25.09 23.38 -15.14
C ASN A 120 -25.88 22.86 -16.38
N PRO A 121 -27.12 22.36 -16.22
CA PRO A 121 -27.97 21.98 -17.34
C PRO A 121 -28.20 23.10 -18.35
#